data_AF-A0A524Q4W5-F1
#
_entry.id   AF-A0A524Q4W5-F1
#
_cell.length_a   1.000
_cell.length_b   1.000
_cell.length_c   1.000
_cell.angle_alpha   90.00
_cell.angle_beta   90.00
_cell.angle_gamma   90.00
#
_symmetry.space_group_name_H-M   'P 1'
#
loop_
_entity.id
_entity.type
_entity.pdbx_description
1 polymer ?
#
loop_
_entity_poly.entity_id
_entity_poly.type
_entity_poly.pdbx_seq_one_letter_code
_entity_poly.pdbx_strand_id
1 'polypeptide(L)'
;MGAALLAGIAILGVSLWWYQQQTLRPVLSEVQALLDDVPCSALVATASERLVNVNGFATQGIELAGAQQLVSGLQGVGQVNMEVTTVDRGYCRLLEFYAPYWKVNRVQKLGTAISTPNPGNVFVEGDPLRLAVTAPLYRSYLYVDYYFHDGYVVHLLPDQRSGPVRLNAGELSSLGEGGEWVVSPPFGQEMIVVIASPFPMFADIRQGHESDGDYLAALDERLKADSTGTEGRPVTADFLFITTKPRGQ
;
A
#
# COMPACT_ATOMS: atom_id res chain seq x y z
N MET A 1 23.68 -64.02 -0.35
CA MET A 1 23.08 -63.13 -1.36
C MET A 1 21.75 -62.63 -0.81
N GLY A 2 21.62 -61.38 -0.38
CA GLY A 2 20.35 -60.93 0.23
C GLY A 2 20.29 -59.58 0.95
N ALA A 3 21.35 -58.75 0.95
CA ALA A 3 21.34 -57.49 1.71
C ALA A 3 21.46 -56.20 0.87
N ALA A 4 21.68 -56.30 -0.44
CA ALA A 4 21.94 -55.12 -1.29
C ALA A 4 20.69 -54.49 -1.94
N LEU A 5 19.53 -55.15 -1.88
CA LEU A 5 18.31 -54.70 -2.60
C LEU A 5 17.36 -53.82 -1.76
N LEU A 6 17.55 -53.72 -0.44
CA LEU A 6 16.67 -52.93 0.43
C LEU A 6 17.05 -51.45 0.53
N ALA A 7 18.31 -51.08 0.22
CA ALA A 7 18.77 -49.69 0.33
C ALA A 7 18.31 -48.79 -0.84
N GLY A 8 18.06 -49.36 -2.03
CA GLY A 8 17.64 -48.59 -3.21
C GLY A 8 16.18 -48.11 -3.17
N ILE A 9 15.31 -48.84 -2.49
CA ILE A 9 13.86 -48.52 -2.40
C ILE A 9 13.60 -47.37 -1.42
N ALA A 10 14.37 -47.28 -0.32
CA ALA A 10 14.22 -46.23 0.68
C ALA A 10 14.57 -44.83 0.14
N ILE A 11 15.56 -44.72 -0.75
CA ILE A 11 16.00 -43.44 -1.33
C ILE A 11 14.95 -42.90 -2.32
N LEU A 12 14.31 -43.78 -3.11
CA LEU A 12 13.24 -43.42 -4.05
C LEU A 12 11.97 -42.96 -3.33
N GLY A 13 11.61 -43.59 -2.20
CA GLY A 13 10.46 -43.19 -1.39
C GLY A 13 10.60 -41.79 -0.79
N VAL A 14 11.79 -41.45 -0.28
CA VAL A 14 12.06 -40.12 0.31
C VAL A 14 12.08 -39.04 -0.77
N SER A 15 12.64 -39.32 -1.95
CA SER A 15 12.68 -38.34 -3.05
C SER A 15 11.30 -38.14 -3.72
N LEU A 16 10.46 -39.18 -3.84
CA LEU A 16 9.07 -39.03 -4.26
C LEU A 16 8.21 -38.27 -3.24
N TRP A 17 8.40 -38.50 -1.93
CA TRP A 17 7.67 -37.79 -0.88
C TRP A 17 8.05 -36.30 -0.80
N TRP A 18 9.34 -35.97 -1.01
CA TRP A 18 9.82 -34.59 -1.07
C TRP A 18 9.36 -33.86 -2.35
N TYR A 19 9.34 -34.56 -3.49
CA TYR A 19 8.80 -34.03 -4.74
C TYR A 19 7.28 -33.78 -4.66
N GLN A 20 6.56 -34.68 -4.01
CA GLN A 20 5.12 -34.55 -3.79
C GLN A 20 4.77 -33.44 -2.78
N GLN A 21 5.65 -33.10 -1.84
CA GLN A 21 5.50 -31.94 -0.96
C GLN A 21 5.82 -30.59 -1.64
N GLN A 22 6.74 -30.57 -2.62
CA GLN A 22 7.04 -29.35 -3.39
C GLN A 22 5.88 -28.95 -4.34
N THR A 23 5.02 -29.88 -4.75
CA THR A 23 3.86 -29.64 -5.64
C THR A 23 2.62 -29.07 -4.95
N LEU A 24 2.68 -28.80 -3.64
CA LEU A 24 1.53 -28.37 -2.83
C LEU A 24 1.61 -26.90 -2.36
N ARG A 25 2.56 -26.10 -2.87
CA ARG A 25 2.66 -24.66 -2.53
C ARG A 25 1.85 -23.80 -3.51
N PRO A 26 1.16 -22.75 -3.05
CA PRO A 26 0.50 -21.79 -3.93
C PRO A 26 1.53 -21.17 -4.88
N VAL A 27 1.17 -21.08 -6.16
CA VAL A 27 1.93 -20.28 -7.11
C VAL A 27 1.58 -18.81 -6.87
N LEU A 28 2.45 -18.09 -6.15
CA LEU A 28 2.16 -16.71 -5.72
C LEU A 28 1.86 -15.76 -6.91
N SER A 29 2.50 -15.97 -8.06
CA SER A 29 2.24 -15.16 -9.26
C SER A 29 0.83 -15.37 -9.81
N GLU A 30 0.27 -16.57 -9.69
CA GLU A 30 -1.11 -16.88 -10.11
C GLU A 30 -2.12 -16.25 -9.15
N VAL A 31 -1.85 -16.35 -7.84
CA VAL A 31 -2.62 -15.66 -6.80
C VAL A 31 -2.63 -14.15 -7.06
N GLN A 32 -1.46 -13.55 -7.30
CA GLN A 32 -1.35 -12.11 -7.50
C GLN A 32 -2.06 -11.66 -8.79
N ALA A 33 -2.00 -12.44 -9.88
CA ALA A 33 -2.71 -12.13 -11.12
C ALA A 33 -4.23 -12.03 -10.91
N LEU A 34 -4.82 -12.95 -10.13
CA LEU A 34 -6.25 -12.88 -9.78
C LEU A 34 -6.60 -11.64 -8.96
N LEU A 35 -5.71 -11.23 -8.06
CA LEU A 35 -5.91 -10.04 -7.22
C LEU A 35 -5.73 -8.74 -8.01
N ASP A 36 -4.87 -8.75 -9.03
CA ASP A 36 -4.64 -7.60 -9.91
C ASP A 36 -5.87 -7.25 -10.77
N ASP A 37 -6.75 -8.23 -11.02
CA ASP A 37 -8.01 -8.06 -11.75
C ASP A 37 -9.16 -7.47 -10.89
N VAL A 38 -8.95 -7.30 -9.58
CA VAL A 38 -9.96 -6.72 -8.69
C VAL A 38 -10.01 -5.19 -8.90
N PRO A 39 -11.13 -4.63 -9.40
CA PRO A 39 -11.24 -3.19 -9.63
C PRO A 39 -11.21 -2.43 -8.30
N CYS A 40 -10.81 -1.16 -8.33
CA CYS A 40 -10.77 -0.31 -7.14
C CYS A 40 -10.03 -0.97 -5.96
N SER A 41 -8.83 -1.46 -6.23
CA SER A 41 -8.05 -2.19 -5.24
C SER A 41 -6.55 -1.96 -5.34
N ALA A 42 -5.88 -2.08 -4.20
CA ALA A 42 -4.44 -2.22 -4.09
C ALA A 42 -4.19 -3.43 -3.18
N LEU A 43 -3.95 -4.59 -3.78
CA LEU A 43 -3.83 -5.87 -3.08
C LEU A 43 -2.46 -6.50 -3.36
N VAL A 44 -1.83 -7.03 -2.31
CA VAL A 44 -0.62 -7.86 -2.40
C VAL A 44 -0.86 -9.15 -1.64
N ALA A 45 -0.54 -10.28 -2.26
CA ALA A 45 -0.52 -11.57 -1.59
C ALA A 45 0.88 -11.89 -1.07
N THR A 46 0.92 -12.65 0.03
CA THR A 46 2.07 -13.43 0.45
C THR A 46 1.63 -14.87 0.64
N ALA A 47 2.51 -15.82 0.31
CA ALA A 47 2.23 -17.24 0.47
C ALA A 47 3.29 -17.88 1.37
N SER A 48 2.84 -18.62 2.38
CA SER A 48 3.68 -19.46 3.23
C SER A 48 3.01 -20.81 3.38
N GLU A 49 3.73 -21.87 3.01
CA GLU A 49 3.20 -23.24 2.98
C GLU A 49 1.93 -23.36 2.13
N ARG A 50 0.75 -23.42 2.76
CA ARG A 50 -0.58 -23.46 2.12
C ARG A 50 -1.46 -22.27 2.54
N LEU A 51 -0.91 -21.33 3.27
CA LEU A 51 -1.60 -20.12 3.70
C LEU A 51 -1.25 -18.98 2.73
N VAL A 52 -2.29 -18.34 2.20
CA VAL A 52 -2.20 -17.09 1.45
C VAL A 52 -2.71 -15.97 2.35
N ASN A 53 -1.87 -14.96 2.63
CA ASN A 53 -2.31 -13.73 3.29
C ASN A 53 -2.41 -12.62 2.24
N VAL A 54 -3.61 -12.09 2.06
CA VAL A 54 -3.89 -10.96 1.18
C VAL A 54 -3.97 -9.71 2.03
N ASN A 55 -3.15 -8.72 1.71
CA ASN A 55 -3.11 -7.44 2.41
C ASN A 55 -3.46 -6.32 1.45
N GLY A 56 -4.09 -5.26 1.97
CA GLY A 56 -4.20 -3.99 1.26
C GLY A 56 -5.56 -3.34 1.38
N PHE A 57 -6.06 -2.81 0.27
CA PHE A 57 -7.23 -1.95 0.22
C PHE A 57 -8.14 -2.37 -0.94
N ALA A 58 -9.44 -2.42 -0.71
CA ALA A 58 -10.42 -2.66 -1.77
C ALA A 58 -11.81 -2.19 -1.34
N THR A 59 -12.69 -1.92 -2.29
CA THR A 59 -14.11 -1.79 -1.99
C THR A 59 -14.68 -3.12 -1.52
N GLN A 60 -15.59 -3.08 -0.54
CA GLN A 60 -16.44 -4.25 -0.29
C GLN A 60 -17.34 -4.49 -1.50
N GLY A 61 -17.38 -5.73 -1.98
CA GLY A 61 -18.11 -6.07 -3.19
C GLY A 61 -17.99 -7.53 -3.57
N ILE A 62 -18.76 -7.90 -4.60
CA ILE A 62 -18.79 -9.24 -5.17
C ILE A 62 -17.44 -9.56 -5.82
N GLU A 63 -16.74 -8.55 -6.32
CA GLU A 63 -15.45 -8.66 -7.00
C GLU A 63 -14.36 -9.15 -6.04
N LEU A 64 -14.23 -8.53 -4.86
CA LEU A 64 -13.27 -8.96 -3.83
C LEU A 64 -13.62 -10.35 -3.30
N ALA A 65 -14.90 -10.62 -3.04
CA ALA A 65 -15.36 -11.93 -2.57
C ALA A 65 -15.12 -13.02 -3.62
N GLY A 66 -15.36 -12.71 -4.90
CA GLY A 66 -15.10 -13.57 -6.04
C GLY A 66 -13.61 -13.89 -6.17
N ALA A 67 -12.74 -12.88 -6.06
CA ALA A 67 -11.29 -13.08 -6.08
C ALA A 67 -10.82 -13.96 -4.91
N GLN A 68 -11.33 -13.74 -3.69
CA GLN A 68 -11.03 -14.61 -2.54
C GLN A 68 -11.43 -16.06 -2.82
N GLN A 69 -12.61 -16.28 -3.41
CA GLN A 69 -13.10 -17.62 -3.74
C GLN A 69 -12.23 -18.29 -4.82
N LEU A 70 -11.83 -17.54 -5.86
CA LEU A 70 -10.94 -18.03 -6.91
C LEU A 70 -9.56 -18.40 -6.34
N VAL A 71 -8.97 -17.54 -5.53
CA VAL A 71 -7.69 -17.82 -4.84
C VAL A 71 -7.80 -19.05 -3.95
N SER A 72 -8.90 -19.20 -3.22
CA SER A 72 -9.14 -20.38 -2.35
C SER A 72 -9.25 -21.69 -3.14
N GLY A 73 -9.63 -21.62 -4.42
CA GLY A 73 -9.74 -22.77 -5.31
C GLY A 73 -8.44 -23.16 -6.01
N LEU A 74 -7.38 -22.34 -5.93
CA LEU A 74 -6.10 -22.64 -6.58
C LEU A 74 -5.41 -23.85 -5.94
N GLN A 75 -4.69 -24.61 -6.77
CA GLN A 75 -3.89 -25.73 -6.29
C GLN A 75 -2.81 -25.24 -5.31
N GLY A 76 -2.66 -25.97 -4.20
CA GLY A 76 -1.69 -25.66 -3.15
C GLY A 76 -2.19 -24.64 -2.12
N VAL A 77 -3.27 -23.93 -2.39
CA VAL A 77 -3.94 -23.11 -1.36
C VAL A 77 -4.71 -24.03 -0.41
N GLY A 78 -4.59 -23.76 0.88
CA GLY A 78 -5.33 -24.44 1.95
C GLY A 78 -6.17 -23.47 2.76
N GLN A 79 -5.66 -22.25 2.98
CA GLN A 79 -6.37 -21.18 3.67
C GLN A 79 -6.01 -19.83 3.03
N VAL A 80 -6.99 -18.92 3.02
CA VAL A 80 -6.82 -17.53 2.61
C VAL A 80 -7.21 -16.62 3.78
N ASN A 81 -6.28 -15.79 4.22
CA ASN A 81 -6.53 -14.73 5.19
C ASN A 81 -6.61 -13.40 4.46
N MET A 82 -7.67 -12.64 4.70
CA MET A 82 -7.91 -11.34 4.10
C MET A 82 -7.71 -10.24 5.15
N GLU A 83 -6.62 -9.49 5.04
CA GLU A 83 -6.32 -8.29 5.83
C GLU A 83 -6.50 -7.07 4.91
N VAL A 84 -7.75 -6.83 4.52
CA VAL A 84 -8.10 -5.81 3.54
C VAL A 84 -8.92 -4.71 4.20
N THR A 85 -8.41 -3.48 4.13
CA THR A 85 -9.12 -2.28 4.56
C THR A 85 -10.18 -1.91 3.53
N THR A 86 -11.41 -1.68 4.00
CA THR A 86 -12.50 -1.27 3.12
C THR A 86 -12.38 0.19 2.74
N VAL A 87 -12.46 0.46 1.44
CA VAL A 87 -12.49 1.82 0.91
C VAL A 87 -13.84 2.14 0.27
N ASP A 88 -14.27 3.39 0.41
CA ASP A 88 -15.43 3.92 -0.28
C ASP A 88 -15.16 4.06 -1.79
N ARG A 89 -16.19 3.84 -2.61
CA ARG A 89 -16.06 3.92 -4.07
C ARG A 89 -15.61 5.28 -4.60
N GLY A 90 -15.80 6.36 -3.81
CA GLY A 90 -15.29 7.69 -4.14
C GLY A 90 -13.77 7.74 -4.29
N TYR A 91 -13.04 6.86 -3.60
CA TYR A 91 -11.58 6.80 -3.60
C TYR A 91 -10.98 5.90 -4.68
N CYS A 92 -11.78 5.23 -5.52
CA CYS A 92 -11.27 4.27 -6.50
C CYS A 92 -10.23 4.87 -7.44
N ARG A 93 -10.48 6.07 -7.95
CA ARG A 93 -9.57 6.77 -8.86
C ARG A 93 -8.19 7.00 -8.23
N LEU A 94 -8.18 7.43 -6.96
CA LEU A 94 -6.97 7.66 -6.18
C LEU A 94 -6.25 6.35 -5.89
N LEU A 95 -7.00 5.34 -5.43
CA LEU A 95 -6.45 4.05 -5.09
C LEU A 95 -5.79 3.37 -6.31
N GLU A 96 -6.46 3.38 -7.46
CA GLU A 96 -5.95 2.82 -8.71
C GLU A 96 -4.70 3.56 -9.21
N PHE A 97 -4.69 4.89 -9.11
CA PHE A 97 -3.52 5.70 -9.48
C PHE A 97 -2.29 5.32 -8.66
N TYR A 98 -2.43 5.21 -7.34
CA TYR A 98 -1.29 4.97 -6.47
C TYR A 98 -0.95 3.47 -6.28
N ALA A 99 -1.87 2.55 -6.61
CA ALA A 99 -1.72 1.11 -6.40
C ALA A 99 -0.39 0.54 -6.93
N PRO A 100 0.13 0.90 -8.12
CA PRO A 100 1.42 0.39 -8.59
C PRO A 100 2.58 0.72 -7.65
N TYR A 101 2.64 1.94 -7.11
CA TYR A 101 3.70 2.39 -6.21
C TYR A 101 3.58 1.78 -4.81
N TRP A 102 2.33 1.57 -4.36
CA TRP A 102 2.04 0.85 -3.12
C TRP A 102 2.46 -0.63 -3.21
N LYS A 103 2.11 -1.31 -4.30
CA LYS A 103 2.49 -2.71 -4.56
C LYS A 103 4.01 -2.87 -4.60
N VAL A 104 4.72 -2.00 -5.33
CA VAL A 104 6.20 -2.01 -5.38
C VAL A 104 6.79 -1.86 -3.99
N ASN A 105 6.31 -0.90 -3.20
CA ASN A 105 6.77 -0.68 -1.83
C ASN A 105 6.64 -1.95 -0.95
N ARG A 106 5.50 -2.65 -1.03
CA ARG A 106 5.22 -3.86 -0.25
C ARG A 106 5.99 -5.08 -0.73
N VAL A 107 5.96 -5.36 -2.04
CA VAL A 107 6.61 -6.54 -2.64
C VAL A 107 8.12 -6.47 -2.46
N GLN A 108 8.72 -5.30 -2.65
CA GLN A 108 10.17 -5.10 -2.50
C GLN A 108 10.59 -4.74 -1.06
N LYS A 109 9.63 -4.61 -0.13
CA LYS A 109 9.86 -4.26 1.28
C LYS A 109 10.71 -3.00 1.44
N LEU A 110 10.36 -1.94 0.71
CA LEU A 110 11.14 -0.71 0.64
C LEU A 110 10.92 0.23 1.83
N GLY A 111 9.91 0.00 2.66
CA GLY A 111 9.79 0.63 3.98
C GLY A 111 9.10 1.98 4.02
N THR A 112 8.60 2.51 2.89
CA THR A 112 7.74 3.70 2.93
C THR A 112 6.49 3.38 3.74
N ALA A 113 6.20 4.20 4.75
CA ALA A 113 5.05 3.98 5.61
C ALA A 113 4.43 5.30 6.06
N ILE A 114 3.13 5.29 6.30
CA ILE A 114 2.39 6.37 6.97
C ILE A 114 1.48 5.76 8.03
N SER A 115 1.39 6.43 9.18
CA SER A 115 0.58 5.97 10.31
C SER A 115 0.15 7.16 11.17
N THR A 116 -0.79 6.91 12.08
CA THR A 116 -1.19 7.86 13.12
C THR A 116 -1.18 7.18 14.48
N PRO A 117 -0.88 7.89 15.58
CA PRO A 117 -1.05 7.36 16.93
C PRO A 117 -2.52 7.20 17.34
N ASN A 118 -3.48 7.74 16.59
CA ASN A 118 -4.90 7.68 16.93
C ASN A 118 -5.45 6.25 16.76
N PRO A 119 -6.03 5.64 17.81
CA PRO A 119 -6.56 4.28 17.74
C PRO A 119 -7.61 4.12 16.64
N GLY A 120 -7.46 3.07 15.83
CA GLY A 120 -8.38 2.77 14.72
C GLY A 120 -8.39 3.82 13.62
N ASN A 121 -7.40 4.72 13.58
CA ASN A 121 -7.33 5.84 12.64
C ASN A 121 -8.55 6.78 12.70
N VAL A 122 -9.18 6.87 13.87
CA VAL A 122 -10.36 7.73 14.09
C VAL A 122 -9.94 9.07 14.69
N PHE A 123 -10.51 10.14 14.16
CA PHE A 123 -10.34 11.50 14.66
C PHE A 123 -11.71 12.14 14.92
N VAL A 124 -11.77 12.99 15.93
CA VAL A 124 -12.93 13.82 16.24
C VAL A 124 -12.60 15.27 15.88
N GLU A 125 -13.61 16.03 15.50
CA GLU A 125 -13.50 17.46 15.27
C GLU A 125 -12.69 18.17 16.36
N GLY A 126 -11.69 18.94 15.91
CA GLY A 126 -10.75 19.64 16.76
C GLY A 126 -9.52 18.83 17.17
N ASP A 127 -9.44 17.54 16.84
CA ASP A 127 -8.23 16.76 17.07
C ASP A 127 -7.09 17.25 16.16
N PRO A 128 -5.85 17.35 16.67
CA PRO A 128 -4.70 17.59 15.83
C PRO A 128 -4.42 16.38 14.93
N LEU A 129 -4.21 16.62 13.64
CA LEU A 129 -3.86 15.59 12.67
C LEU A 129 -2.38 15.23 12.81
N ARG A 130 -2.08 14.32 13.74
CA ARG A 130 -0.73 13.78 13.93
C ARG A 130 -0.47 12.57 13.06
N LEU A 131 0.62 12.63 12.31
CA LEU A 131 1.06 11.57 11.39
C LEU A 131 2.54 11.25 11.62
N ALA A 132 2.89 9.99 11.40
CA ALA A 132 4.26 9.52 11.38
C ALA A 132 4.53 8.91 10.01
N VAL A 133 5.53 9.46 9.31
CA VAL A 133 5.88 9.08 7.94
C VAL A 133 7.32 8.57 7.90
N THR A 134 7.52 7.39 7.33
CA THR A 134 8.83 6.77 7.17
C THR A 134 9.24 6.81 5.72
N ALA A 135 10.45 7.30 5.45
CA ALA A 135 11.04 7.26 4.13
C ALA A 135 11.41 5.82 3.71
N PRO A 136 11.44 5.50 2.40
CA PRO A 136 11.96 4.22 1.94
C PRO A 136 13.43 4.02 2.36
N LEU A 137 13.95 2.80 2.20
CA LEU A 137 15.33 2.40 2.50
C LEU A 137 16.38 3.01 1.53
N TYR A 138 16.08 4.17 0.95
CA TYR A 138 16.99 5.01 0.18
C TYR A 138 16.58 6.48 0.33
N ARG A 139 17.52 7.41 0.12
CA ARG A 139 17.25 8.84 0.22
C ARG A 139 16.23 9.29 -0.82
N SER A 140 15.17 9.97 -0.40
CA SER A 140 14.02 10.34 -1.23
C SER A 140 13.41 11.67 -0.80
N TYR A 141 12.68 12.28 -1.74
CA TYR A 141 11.76 13.39 -1.48
C TYR A 141 10.40 12.83 -1.07
N LEU A 142 9.78 13.43 -0.06
CA LEU A 142 8.47 13.03 0.42
C LEU A 142 7.40 14.06 0.07
N TYR A 143 6.25 13.54 -0.32
CA TYR A 143 5.02 14.29 -0.52
C TYR A 143 3.93 13.59 0.29
N VAL A 144 3.20 14.36 1.07
CA VAL A 144 2.14 13.87 1.95
C VAL A 144 0.88 14.65 1.63
N ASP A 145 -0.10 13.94 1.09
CA ASP A 145 -1.30 14.51 0.47
C ASP A 145 -2.55 13.99 1.17
N TYR A 146 -3.45 14.90 1.53
CA TYR A 146 -4.67 14.61 2.26
C TYR A 146 -5.88 14.85 1.36
N TYR A 147 -6.54 13.77 0.97
CA TYR A 147 -7.66 13.73 0.05
C TYR A 147 -9.01 13.63 0.79
N PHE A 148 -9.89 14.56 0.46
CA PHE A 148 -11.25 14.63 0.97
C PHE A 148 -12.23 13.99 -0.01
N HIS A 149 -13.42 13.65 0.48
CA HIS A 149 -14.45 13.00 -0.35
C HIS A 149 -15.07 13.96 -1.39
N ASP A 150 -14.81 15.26 -1.28
CA ASP A 150 -15.35 16.31 -2.15
C ASP A 150 -14.49 16.54 -3.40
N GLY A 151 -13.41 15.77 -3.59
CA GLY A 151 -12.55 15.83 -4.76
C GLY A 151 -11.43 16.86 -4.66
N TYR A 152 -11.10 17.30 -3.45
CA TYR A 152 -9.97 18.18 -3.19
C TYR A 152 -8.84 17.48 -2.44
N VAL A 153 -7.63 18.00 -2.63
CA VAL A 153 -6.41 17.58 -1.97
C VAL A 153 -5.78 18.76 -1.23
N VAL A 154 -5.31 18.49 -0.01
CA VAL A 154 -4.45 19.39 0.77
C VAL A 154 -3.05 18.79 0.86
N HIS A 155 -2.03 19.57 0.51
CA HIS A 155 -0.64 19.13 0.60
C HIS A 155 -0.09 19.44 1.99
N LEU A 156 0.10 18.39 2.80
CA LEU A 156 0.71 18.49 4.12
C LEU A 156 2.24 18.64 4.01
N LEU A 157 2.84 17.95 3.03
CA LEU A 157 4.23 18.10 2.66
C LEU A 157 4.43 17.99 1.13
N PRO A 158 5.39 18.74 0.56
CA PRO A 158 5.99 19.93 1.15
C PRO A 158 4.97 21.06 1.30
N ASP A 159 5.13 21.90 2.32
CA ASP A 159 4.33 23.12 2.51
C ASP A 159 5.23 24.37 2.52
N GLN A 160 4.62 25.55 2.56
CA GLN A 160 5.35 26.83 2.52
C GLN A 160 6.34 27.02 3.68
N ARG A 161 6.15 26.32 4.80
CA ARG A 161 6.98 26.43 6.00
C ARG A 161 8.16 25.47 5.95
N SER A 162 7.93 24.25 5.50
CA SER A 162 8.91 23.16 5.44
C SER A 162 9.78 23.25 4.18
N GLY A 163 9.23 23.77 3.08
CA GLY A 163 9.86 23.66 1.77
C GLY A 163 10.01 22.20 1.32
N PRO A 164 10.82 21.91 0.29
CA PRO A 164 11.04 20.55 -0.18
C PRO A 164 11.63 19.64 0.92
N VAL A 165 10.92 18.58 1.28
CA VAL A 165 11.35 17.63 2.31
C VAL A 165 12.09 16.46 1.65
N ARG A 166 13.36 16.27 2.03
CA ARG A 166 14.19 15.14 1.60
C ARG A 166 14.75 14.40 2.80
N LEU A 167 14.38 13.14 2.94
CA LEU A 167 14.76 12.29 4.07
C LEU A 167 15.79 11.24 3.67
N ASN A 168 16.62 10.81 4.63
CA ASN A 168 17.54 9.70 4.46
C ASN A 168 16.81 8.35 4.50
N ALA A 169 17.53 7.28 4.17
CA ALA A 169 16.99 5.92 4.15
C ALA A 169 16.38 5.54 5.51
N GLY A 170 15.09 5.15 5.52
CA GLY A 170 14.37 4.72 6.73
C GLY A 170 14.15 5.80 7.78
N GLU A 171 14.43 7.07 7.47
CA GLU A 171 14.25 8.18 8.39
C GLU A 171 12.74 8.44 8.64
N LEU A 172 12.40 8.68 9.91
CA LEU A 172 11.04 8.99 10.36
C LEU A 172 10.85 10.51 10.46
N SER A 173 9.71 11.00 9.99
CA SER A 173 9.27 12.39 10.18
C SER A 173 7.87 12.41 10.80
N SER A 174 7.73 13.19 11.87
CA SER A 174 6.44 13.43 12.52
C SER A 174 5.83 14.73 12.00
N LEU A 175 4.53 14.68 11.70
CA LEU A 175 3.74 15.81 11.22
C LEU A 175 2.62 16.11 12.22
N GLY A 176 2.29 17.38 12.42
CA GLY A 176 1.14 17.83 13.20
C GLY A 176 1.37 17.91 14.70
N GLU A 177 2.62 17.74 15.15
CA GLU A 177 3.00 17.84 16.57
C GLU A 177 2.75 19.23 17.15
N GLY A 178 2.83 20.29 16.33
CA GLY A 178 2.54 21.66 16.74
C GLY A 178 1.06 22.05 16.62
N GLY A 179 0.18 21.14 16.22
CA GLY A 179 -1.23 21.42 15.98
C GLY A 179 -1.47 22.29 14.73
N GLU A 180 -0.57 22.23 13.75
CA GLU A 180 -0.67 22.97 12.49
C GLU A 180 -1.91 22.58 11.68
N TRP A 181 -2.35 21.34 11.83
CA TRP A 181 -3.50 20.77 11.14
C TRP A 181 -4.48 20.22 12.17
N VAL A 182 -5.73 20.62 12.03
CA VAL A 182 -6.81 20.22 12.92
C VAL A 182 -7.94 19.65 12.07
N VAL A 183 -8.50 18.53 12.53
CA VAL A 183 -9.63 17.90 11.87
C VAL A 183 -10.87 18.78 11.98
N SER A 184 -11.48 19.08 10.83
CA SER A 184 -12.63 19.96 10.68
C SER A 184 -13.54 19.46 9.55
N PRO A 185 -14.77 19.98 9.40
CA PRO A 185 -15.66 19.56 8.32
C PRO A 185 -15.04 19.71 6.92
N PRO A 186 -15.44 18.88 5.94
CA PRO A 186 -16.44 17.81 6.06
C PRO A 186 -15.89 16.57 6.80
N PHE A 187 -16.79 15.74 7.35
CA PHE A 187 -16.42 14.54 8.10
C PHE A 187 -16.78 13.27 7.33
N GLY A 188 -15.98 12.22 7.48
CA GLY A 188 -16.24 10.92 6.85
C GLY A 188 -15.00 10.04 6.78
N GLN A 189 -15.01 9.08 5.86
CA GLN A 189 -13.79 8.39 5.45
C GLN A 189 -12.95 9.32 4.59
N GLU A 190 -11.67 9.40 4.87
CA GLU A 190 -10.71 10.23 4.13
C GLU A 190 -9.41 9.46 3.91
N MET A 191 -8.61 9.91 2.94
CA MET A 191 -7.40 9.22 2.50
C MET A 191 -6.19 10.14 2.60
N ILE A 192 -5.15 9.70 3.30
CA ILE A 192 -3.85 10.36 3.32
C ILE A 192 -2.86 9.46 2.60
N VAL A 193 -2.10 10.03 1.67
CA VAL A 193 -1.11 9.33 0.88
C VAL A 193 0.26 9.90 1.18
N VAL A 194 1.25 9.03 1.41
CA VAL A 194 2.65 9.39 1.23
C VAL A 194 3.13 8.83 -0.09
N ILE A 195 3.80 9.65 -0.89
CA ILE A 195 4.58 9.21 -2.05
C ILE A 195 6.03 9.66 -1.87
N ALA A 196 6.96 8.73 -2.07
CA ALA A 196 8.38 8.95 -1.95
C ALA A 196 9.04 8.78 -3.32
N SER A 197 9.81 9.79 -3.74
CA SER A 197 10.47 9.81 -5.06
C SER A 197 11.98 10.04 -4.93
N PRO A 198 12.83 9.38 -5.75
CA PRO A 198 14.26 9.67 -5.78
C PRO A 198 14.60 11.06 -6.36
N PHE A 199 13.64 11.73 -7.02
CA PHE A 199 13.76 13.04 -7.64
C PHE A 199 12.65 13.99 -7.14
N PRO A 200 12.84 15.32 -7.20
CA PRO A 200 11.78 16.25 -6.88
C PRO A 200 10.72 16.23 -7.98
N MET A 201 9.47 15.93 -7.64
CA MET A 201 8.35 15.87 -8.61
C MET A 201 7.87 17.25 -9.04
N PHE A 202 8.07 18.28 -8.23
CA PHE A 202 7.65 19.66 -8.52
C PHE A 202 8.79 20.62 -8.25
N ALA A 203 8.91 21.65 -9.10
CA ALA A 203 9.89 22.73 -8.93
C ALA A 203 9.46 23.71 -7.84
N ASP A 204 8.16 23.99 -7.78
CA ASP A 204 7.53 24.89 -6.82
C ASP A 204 6.70 24.13 -5.78
N ILE A 205 6.52 24.75 -4.62
CA ILE A 205 5.58 24.26 -3.59
C ILE A 205 4.16 24.41 -4.14
N ARG A 206 3.40 23.33 -4.11
CA ARG A 206 2.02 23.27 -4.62
C ARG A 206 1.09 24.13 -3.77
N GLN A 207 -0.10 24.46 -4.30
CA GLN A 207 -1.07 25.25 -3.56
C GLN A 207 -1.58 24.44 -2.37
N GLY A 208 -1.80 25.05 -1.20
CA GLY A 208 -2.20 24.28 -0.01
C GLY A 208 -3.53 23.50 -0.18
N HIS A 209 -4.35 23.86 -1.18
CA HIS A 209 -5.61 23.20 -1.50
C HIS A 209 -5.91 23.31 -3.00
N GLU A 210 -6.13 22.19 -3.68
CA GLU A 210 -6.50 22.15 -5.11
C GLU A 210 -7.31 20.91 -5.49
N SER A 211 -7.78 20.82 -6.74
CA SER A 211 -8.54 19.65 -7.21
C SER A 211 -7.65 18.41 -7.25
N ASP A 212 -8.20 17.28 -6.79
CA ASP A 212 -7.51 15.99 -6.86
C ASP A 212 -7.19 15.59 -8.31
N GLY A 213 -8.08 15.85 -9.27
CA GLY A 213 -7.92 15.51 -10.67
C GLY A 213 -6.78 16.28 -11.33
N ASP A 214 -6.71 17.59 -11.11
CA ASP A 214 -5.61 18.42 -11.62
C ASP A 214 -4.27 17.96 -11.03
N TYR A 215 -4.25 17.61 -9.75
CA TYR A 215 -3.04 17.12 -9.10
C TYR A 215 -2.60 15.75 -9.60
N LEU A 216 -3.52 14.79 -9.75
CA LEU A 216 -3.20 13.47 -10.29
C LEU A 216 -2.66 13.58 -11.72
N ALA A 217 -3.22 14.47 -12.55
CA ALA A 217 -2.70 14.71 -13.90
C ALA A 217 -1.26 15.26 -13.87
N ALA A 218 -0.98 16.21 -12.96
CA ALA A 218 0.36 16.75 -12.79
C ALA A 218 1.35 15.69 -12.25
N LEU A 219 0.94 14.85 -11.30
CA LEU A 219 1.76 13.75 -10.79
C LEU A 219 2.06 12.73 -11.90
N ASP A 220 1.06 12.34 -12.68
CA ASP A 220 1.20 11.39 -13.79
C ASP A 220 2.23 11.86 -14.82
N GLU A 221 2.17 13.14 -15.20
CA GLU A 221 3.13 13.74 -16.13
C GLU A 221 4.57 13.62 -15.60
N ARG A 222 4.78 13.92 -14.31
CA ARG A 222 6.10 13.87 -13.67
C ARG A 222 6.61 12.45 -13.53
N LEU A 223 5.76 11.53 -13.10
CA LEU A 223 6.11 10.12 -12.93
C LEU A 223 6.46 9.44 -14.26
N LYS A 224 5.82 9.86 -15.36
CA LYS A 224 6.15 9.41 -16.72
C LYS A 224 7.44 10.03 -17.26
N ALA A 225 7.68 11.31 -16.98
CA ALA A 225 8.88 12.00 -17.46
C ALA A 225 10.17 11.39 -16.91
N ASP A 226 10.14 10.90 -15.66
CA ASP A 226 11.32 10.46 -14.92
C ASP A 226 11.45 8.93 -14.78
N SER A 227 10.76 8.16 -15.65
CA SER A 227 10.72 6.69 -15.61
C SER A 227 12.03 5.99 -16.02
N THR A 228 13.08 6.74 -16.37
CA THR A 228 14.29 6.21 -17.04
C THR A 228 15.54 6.13 -16.15
N GLY A 229 15.46 6.55 -14.87
CA GLY A 229 16.65 6.69 -14.00
C GLY A 229 16.56 6.07 -12.60
N THR A 230 15.54 5.24 -12.31
CA THR A 230 15.21 4.80 -10.95
C THR A 230 15.79 3.44 -10.54
N GLU A 231 16.87 2.95 -11.19
CA GLU A 231 17.44 1.63 -10.87
C GLU A 231 17.72 1.49 -9.36
N GLY A 232 17.05 0.52 -8.74
CA GLY A 232 17.12 0.23 -7.30
C GLY A 232 16.46 1.24 -6.36
N ARG A 233 15.83 2.31 -6.89
CA ARG A 233 15.17 3.38 -6.12
C ARG A 233 13.83 3.75 -6.77
N PRO A 234 12.88 2.80 -6.90
CA PRO A 234 11.60 3.08 -7.55
C PRO A 234 10.77 4.02 -6.69
N VAL A 235 9.89 4.82 -7.30
CA VAL A 235 8.88 5.58 -6.54
C VAL A 235 8.02 4.62 -5.72
N THR A 236 7.75 4.97 -4.46
CA THR A 236 6.96 4.16 -3.52
C THR A 236 5.83 4.98 -2.94
N ALA A 237 4.73 4.31 -2.56
CA ALA A 237 3.63 4.94 -1.85
C ALA A 237 3.17 4.11 -0.66
N ASP A 238 2.53 4.78 0.29
CA ASP A 238 1.70 4.13 1.31
C ASP A 238 0.42 4.94 1.60
N PHE A 239 -0.61 4.27 2.10
CA PHE A 239 -1.93 4.84 2.36
C PHE A 239 -2.28 4.77 3.84
N LEU A 240 -2.94 5.82 4.30
CA LEU A 240 -3.63 5.85 5.58
C LEU A 240 -5.07 6.30 5.34
N PHE A 241 -6.02 5.37 5.47
CA PHE A 241 -7.43 5.74 5.56
C PHE A 241 -7.78 6.08 7.00
N ILE A 242 -8.40 7.24 7.18
CA ILE A 242 -8.85 7.74 8.47
C ILE A 242 -10.36 7.90 8.46
N THR A 243 -10.96 7.98 9.65
CA THR A 243 -12.37 8.36 9.81
C THR A 243 -12.46 9.58 10.71
N THR A 244 -13.02 10.67 10.18
CA THR A 244 -13.27 11.91 10.92
C THR A 244 -14.73 11.98 11.34
N LYS A 245 -15.01 12.56 12.51
CA LYS A 245 -16.36 12.66 13.08
C LYS A 245 -16.62 14.03 13.71
N PRO A 246 -17.87 14.52 13.68
CA PRO A 246 -18.27 15.69 14.47
C PRO A 246 -18.03 15.46 15.97
N ARG A 247 -17.82 16.54 16.72
CA ARG A 247 -17.76 16.44 18.18
C ARG A 247 -19.13 16.05 18.75
N GLY A 248 -19.14 15.02 19.61
CA GLY A 248 -20.34 14.60 20.34
C GLY A 248 -21.16 13.48 19.68
N GLN A 249 -20.59 12.77 18.69
CA GLN A 249 -21.12 11.52 18.12
C GLN A 249 -20.28 10.31 18.50
#